data_AF-A0A846AAS6-F1
#
_entry.id   AF-A0A846AAS6-F1
#
_cell.length_a   1.000
_cell.length_b   1.000
_cell.length_c   1.000
_cell.angle_alpha   90.00
_cell.angle_beta   90.00
_cell.angle_gamma   90.00
#
_symmetry.space_group_name_H-M   'P 1'
#
loop_
_entity.id
_entity.type
_entity.pdbx_description
1 polymer ?
#
loop_
_entity_poly.entity_id
_entity_poly.type
_entity_poly.pdbx_seq_one_letter_code
_entity_poly.pdbx_strand_id
1 'polypeptide(L)'
;MTEIIRLRVTAEKAVFYKSDDEGPNNDADMQYMWVYVRGWNSKKGNIIALPGNPYKTYEWGAGEKTIVVGYTWNYNASTELDFYNGGSYDINQAQLKLSVYGEETDNIGEDEKAWGHLKLVGKNNMLGSHVVKCESDDFGFKAHFTVEEIPFE
;
A
#
# COMPACT_ATOMS: atom_id res chain seq x y z
N MET A 1 -6.13 -18.80 25.73
CA MET A 1 -6.65 -19.21 24.41
C MET A 1 -6.07 -18.28 23.37
N THR A 2 -5.75 -18.76 22.17
CA THR A 2 -5.30 -17.92 21.06
C THR A 2 -6.51 -17.62 20.18
N GLU A 3 -6.72 -16.35 19.90
CA GLU A 3 -7.76 -15.79 19.04
C GLU A 3 -7.14 -15.41 17.68
N ILE A 4 -7.95 -15.46 16.63
CA ILE A 4 -7.58 -14.95 15.29
C ILE A 4 -8.31 -13.63 15.07
N ILE A 5 -7.55 -12.61 14.66
CA ILE A 5 -8.07 -11.30 14.26
C ILE A 5 -7.80 -11.16 12.76
N ARG A 6 -8.87 -11.15 11.96
CA ARG A 6 -8.77 -10.98 10.51
C ARG A 6 -8.92 -9.51 10.15
N LEU A 7 -7.92 -8.98 9.46
CA LEU A 7 -7.95 -7.62 8.93
C LEU A 7 -8.09 -7.68 7.42
N ARG A 8 -9.05 -6.93 6.87
CA ARG A 8 -9.13 -6.61 5.44
C ARG A 8 -8.43 -5.29 5.20
N VAL A 9 -7.49 -5.31 4.25
CA VAL A 9 -6.80 -4.10 3.75
C VAL A 9 -7.27 -3.86 2.34
N THR A 10 -7.91 -2.72 2.12
CA THR A 10 -8.43 -2.29 0.82
C THR A 10 -7.59 -1.14 0.30
N ALA A 11 -6.99 -1.31 -0.88
CA ALA A 11 -6.32 -0.25 -1.61
C ALA A 11 -7.35 0.40 -2.54
N GLU A 12 -7.83 1.58 -2.18
CA GLU A 12 -9.03 2.20 -2.77
C GLU A 12 -8.69 2.90 -4.08
N LYS A 13 -7.77 3.86 -4.02
CA LYS A 13 -7.42 4.76 -5.12
C LYS A 13 -6.04 5.39 -4.92
N ALA A 14 -5.47 5.88 -6.03
CA ALA A 14 -4.38 6.84 -6.03
C ALA A 14 -4.88 8.20 -6.53
N VAL A 15 -4.44 9.29 -5.89
CA VAL A 15 -4.70 10.66 -6.34
C VAL A 15 -3.38 11.34 -6.64
N PHE A 16 -3.16 11.71 -7.90
CA PHE A 16 -1.95 12.38 -8.36
C PHE A 16 -2.02 13.86 -8.01
N TYR A 17 -0.93 14.37 -7.43
CA TYR A 17 -0.79 15.79 -7.06
C TYR A 17 0.42 16.44 -7.74
N LYS A 18 1.25 15.65 -8.41
CA LYS A 18 2.41 16.09 -9.18
C LYS A 18 2.53 15.20 -10.42
N SER A 19 2.85 15.85 -11.52
CA SER A 19 3.03 15.31 -12.86
C SER A 19 3.78 16.41 -13.63
N ASP A 20 5.03 16.14 -13.99
CA ASP A 20 5.97 17.11 -14.54
C ASP A 20 7.00 16.39 -15.42
N ASP A 21 6.66 16.13 -16.69
CA ASP A 21 7.61 15.56 -17.65
C ASP A 21 8.34 16.70 -18.41
N GLU A 22 9.13 17.56 -17.76
CA GLU A 22 10.04 18.49 -18.50
C GLU A 22 9.42 19.53 -19.49
N GLY A 23 8.13 19.91 -19.43
CA GLY A 23 7.61 20.91 -20.39
C GLY A 23 6.14 21.36 -20.27
N PRO A 24 5.72 22.38 -21.06
CA PRO A 24 4.34 22.85 -21.05
C PRO A 24 3.37 21.79 -21.58
N ASN A 25 2.39 21.40 -20.75
CA ASN A 25 1.47 20.27 -20.97
C ASN A 25 2.15 18.90 -20.99
N ASN A 26 3.27 18.73 -20.28
CA ASN A 26 3.87 17.41 -20.16
C ASN A 26 3.39 16.69 -18.91
N ASP A 27 2.50 15.74 -19.14
CA ASP A 27 1.83 14.93 -18.14
C ASP A 27 2.59 13.60 -18.02
N ALA A 28 2.83 13.15 -16.80
CA ALA A 28 3.60 11.96 -16.55
C ALA A 28 3.02 10.72 -17.23
N ASP A 29 3.87 9.94 -17.90
CA ASP A 29 3.49 8.72 -18.61
C ASP A 29 3.71 7.49 -17.71
N MET A 30 2.79 7.32 -16.76
CA MET A 30 2.87 6.23 -15.78
C MET A 30 2.67 4.86 -16.44
N GLN A 31 3.66 4.00 -16.31
CA GLN A 31 3.64 2.65 -16.86
C GLN A 31 3.18 1.62 -15.84
N TYR A 32 3.69 1.73 -14.61
CA TYR A 32 3.39 0.78 -13.55
C TYR A 32 3.08 1.48 -12.25
N MET A 33 2.08 0.95 -11.55
CA MET A 33 1.89 1.22 -10.13
C MET A 33 1.68 -0.09 -9.41
N TRP A 34 2.32 -0.26 -8.27
CA TRP A 34 2.20 -1.49 -7.50
C TRP A 34 1.86 -1.16 -6.06
N VAL A 35 1.01 -2.00 -5.46
CA VAL A 35 0.66 -1.95 -4.05
C VAL A 35 1.16 -3.22 -3.38
N TYR A 36 1.81 -3.04 -2.24
CA TYR A 36 2.30 -4.14 -1.42
C TYR A 36 1.76 -4.03 0.00
N VAL A 37 1.13 -5.09 0.46
CA VAL A 37 0.62 -5.21 1.83
C VAL A 37 1.39 -6.34 2.50
N ARG A 38 1.95 -6.04 3.68
CA ARG A 38 2.68 -7.05 4.47
C ARG A 38 2.39 -6.99 5.96
N GLY A 39 2.08 -8.14 6.56
CA GLY A 39 1.83 -8.26 8.00
C GLY A 39 2.90 -9.04 8.77
N TRP A 40 3.03 -8.76 10.06
CA TRP A 40 3.83 -9.52 11.03
C TRP A 40 3.12 -9.58 12.39
N ASN A 41 3.16 -10.73 13.05
CA ASN A 41 2.69 -10.89 14.42
C ASN A 41 3.81 -10.58 15.43
N SER A 42 3.44 -10.24 16.66
CA SER A 42 4.35 -10.33 17.81
C SER A 42 4.11 -11.63 18.57
N LYS A 43 5.16 -12.39 18.85
CA LYS A 43 5.13 -13.62 19.65
C LYS A 43 6.22 -13.57 20.72
N LYS A 44 5.82 -13.54 21.99
CA LYS A 44 6.71 -13.38 23.15
C LYS A 44 7.67 -12.18 22.98
N GLY A 45 7.16 -11.06 22.45
CA GLY A 45 7.94 -9.84 22.18
C GLY A 45 8.76 -9.85 20.89
N ASN A 46 8.76 -10.94 20.11
CA ASN A 46 9.49 -11.03 18.84
C ASN A 46 8.57 -10.84 17.65
N ILE A 47 9.00 -10.05 16.66
CA ILE A 47 8.26 -9.86 15.40
C ILE A 47 8.51 -11.03 14.47
N ILE A 48 7.46 -11.69 14.03
CA ILE A 48 7.49 -12.85 13.13
C ILE A 48 6.53 -12.68 11.97
N ALA A 49 6.85 -13.27 10.82
CA ALA A 49 5.96 -13.28 9.67
C ALA A 49 4.60 -13.94 10.01
N LEU A 50 3.51 -13.45 9.40
CA LEU A 50 2.23 -14.18 9.46
C LEU A 50 2.38 -15.53 8.74
N PRO A 51 1.71 -16.60 9.21
CA PRO A 51 1.56 -17.84 8.46
C PRO A 51 0.78 -17.61 7.16
N GLY A 52 0.97 -18.46 6.15
CA GLY A 52 0.07 -18.49 4.97
C GLY A 52 0.32 -17.44 3.88
N ASN A 53 1.56 -16.95 3.75
CA ASN A 53 1.99 -15.89 2.84
C ASN A 53 1.56 -14.47 3.30
N PRO A 54 2.38 -13.81 4.15
CA PRO A 54 2.07 -12.51 4.75
C PRO A 54 2.16 -11.34 3.78
N TYR A 55 2.42 -11.60 2.49
CA TYR A 55 2.77 -10.61 1.48
C TYR A 55 1.83 -10.72 0.29
N LYS A 56 1.23 -9.57 -0.06
CA LYS A 56 0.28 -9.46 -1.15
C LYS A 56 0.68 -8.28 -2.02
N THR A 57 0.67 -8.54 -3.32
CA THR A 57 1.08 -7.59 -4.34
C THR A 57 -0.04 -7.44 -5.34
N TYR A 58 -0.32 -6.19 -5.68
CA TYR A 58 -1.32 -5.82 -6.66
C TYR A 58 -0.68 -4.87 -7.66
N GLU A 59 -0.90 -5.12 -8.94
CA GLU A 59 -0.55 -4.18 -10.00
C GLU A 59 -1.75 -3.24 -10.21
N TRP A 60 -1.55 -1.97 -9.83
CA TRP A 60 -2.43 -0.84 -10.11
C TRP A 60 -2.26 -0.39 -11.56
N GLY A 61 -2.72 -1.24 -12.47
CA GLY A 61 -2.65 -0.97 -13.90
C GLY A 61 -1.32 -1.37 -14.53
N ALA A 62 -1.46 -1.89 -15.75
CA ALA A 62 -0.37 -2.23 -16.63
C ALA A 62 -0.53 -1.41 -17.91
N GLY A 63 0.58 -0.83 -18.37
CA GLY A 63 0.64 -0.06 -19.61
C GLY A 63 0.59 1.44 -19.36
N GLU A 64 1.24 2.15 -20.28
CA GLU A 64 1.44 3.60 -20.27
C GLU A 64 0.08 4.33 -20.17
N LYS A 65 0.01 5.24 -19.20
CA LYS A 65 -1.08 6.19 -19.06
C LYS A 65 -0.52 7.56 -18.71
N THR A 66 -0.74 8.49 -19.63
CA THR A 66 -0.60 9.91 -19.38
C THR A 66 -1.55 10.35 -18.27
N ILE A 67 -0.98 10.95 -17.22
CA ILE A 67 -1.74 11.37 -16.05
C ILE A 67 -1.45 12.82 -15.65
N VAL A 68 -2.53 13.59 -15.52
CA VAL A 68 -2.51 14.98 -15.08
C VAL A 68 -2.54 15.11 -13.56
N VAL A 69 -2.13 16.27 -13.05
CA VAL A 69 -2.41 16.67 -11.66
C VAL A 69 -3.92 16.61 -11.38
N GLY A 70 -4.29 15.93 -10.28
CA GLY A 70 -5.68 15.68 -9.90
C GLY A 70 -6.28 14.40 -10.49
N TYR A 71 -5.58 13.71 -11.41
CA TYR A 71 -6.01 12.41 -11.89
C TYR A 71 -6.20 11.44 -10.73
N THR A 72 -7.28 10.67 -10.78
CA THR A 72 -7.60 9.65 -9.77
C THR A 72 -7.65 8.29 -10.42
N TRP A 73 -6.75 7.41 -9.99
CA TRP A 73 -6.76 6.01 -10.38
C TRP A 73 -7.53 5.19 -9.35
N ASN A 74 -8.71 4.69 -9.72
CA ASN A 74 -9.52 3.83 -8.85
C ASN A 74 -9.12 2.36 -9.04
N TYR A 75 -9.00 1.59 -7.95
CA TYR A 75 -8.67 0.16 -8.02
C TYR A 75 -9.60 -0.70 -7.16
N ASN A 76 -9.82 -0.32 -5.89
CA ASN A 76 -10.68 -1.04 -4.95
C ASN A 76 -10.39 -2.55 -4.85
N ALA A 77 -9.12 -2.92 -4.68
CA ALA A 77 -8.78 -4.31 -4.39
C ALA A 77 -8.45 -4.50 -2.91
N SER A 78 -8.80 -5.66 -2.40
CA SER A 78 -8.62 -6.00 -1.00
C SER A 78 -7.79 -7.27 -0.81
N THR A 79 -7.15 -7.34 0.35
CA THR A 79 -6.50 -8.54 0.86
C THR A 79 -6.89 -8.76 2.31
N GLU A 80 -6.86 -10.01 2.74
CA GLU A 80 -7.16 -10.39 4.12
C GLU A 80 -5.90 -10.96 4.77
N LEU A 81 -5.65 -10.55 6.01
CA LEU A 81 -4.51 -10.96 6.82
C LEU A 81 -4.98 -11.46 8.18
N ASP A 82 -4.55 -12.66 8.55
CA ASP A 82 -4.89 -13.26 9.83
C ASP A 82 -3.78 -13.02 10.85
N PHE A 83 -4.09 -12.22 11.86
CA PHE A 83 -3.24 -11.98 13.01
C PHE A 83 -3.67 -12.85 14.20
N TYR A 84 -2.76 -13.13 15.12
CA TYR A 84 -3.07 -13.89 16.33
C TYR A 84 -3.00 -13.01 17.57
N ASN A 85 -3.90 -13.25 18.50
CA ASN A 85 -3.96 -12.57 19.79
C ASN A 85 -4.10 -13.56 20.94
N GLY A 86 -3.49 -13.28 22.08
CA GLY A 86 -3.56 -14.14 23.26
C GLY A 86 -2.57 -15.32 23.25
N GLY A 87 -2.48 -15.99 24.40
CA GLY A 87 -1.43 -16.99 24.65
C GLY A 87 -0.05 -16.32 24.63
N SER A 88 0.77 -16.64 23.63
CA SER A 88 2.08 -16.00 23.43
C SER A 88 2.06 -14.85 22.42
N TYR A 89 0.92 -14.57 21.80
CA TYR A 89 0.80 -13.55 20.74
C TYR A 89 0.23 -12.25 21.30
N ASP A 90 0.66 -11.12 20.73
CA ASP A 90 0.17 -9.78 21.09
C ASP A 90 -0.10 -8.94 19.84
N ILE A 91 -1.38 -8.75 19.52
CA ILE A 91 -1.81 -7.91 18.38
C ILE A 91 -1.43 -6.44 18.56
N ASN A 92 -1.27 -5.96 19.80
CA ASN A 92 -0.92 -4.56 20.05
C ASN A 92 0.56 -4.25 19.73
N GLN A 93 1.36 -5.29 19.51
CA GLN A 93 2.74 -5.20 19.04
C GLN A 93 2.93 -5.72 17.61
N ALA A 94 1.87 -6.24 16.99
CA ALA A 94 1.89 -6.68 15.59
C ALA A 94 2.17 -5.49 14.66
N GLN A 95 2.61 -5.78 13.44
CA GLN A 95 2.99 -4.77 12.44
C GLN A 95 2.28 -5.00 11.12
N LEU A 96 1.85 -3.92 10.49
CA LEU A 96 1.32 -3.89 9.13
C LEU A 96 2.12 -2.86 8.33
N LYS A 97 2.66 -3.24 7.18
CA LYS A 97 3.33 -2.33 6.23
C LYS A 97 2.48 -2.21 4.98
N LEU A 98 2.12 -0.98 4.66
CA LEU A 98 1.52 -0.58 3.39
C LEU A 98 2.64 0.03 2.55
N SER A 99 2.82 -0.42 1.32
CA SER A 99 3.77 0.17 0.40
C SER A 99 3.15 0.36 -0.96
N VAL A 100 3.61 1.40 -1.63
CA VAL A 100 3.28 1.66 -3.03
C VAL A 100 4.55 1.93 -3.82
N TYR A 101 4.49 1.62 -5.09
CA TYR A 101 5.53 1.87 -6.08
C TYR A 101 4.87 2.55 -7.28
N GLY A 102 5.59 3.49 -7.86
CA GLY A 102 5.26 4.08 -9.15
C GLY A 102 6.47 4.05 -10.06
N GLU A 103 6.21 3.85 -11.34
CA GLU A 103 7.18 3.94 -12.41
C GLU A 103 6.56 4.68 -13.58
N GLU A 104 7.25 5.73 -13.97
CA GLU A 104 7.08 6.47 -15.21
C GLU A 104 8.19 6.03 -16.16
N THR A 105 7.84 5.85 -17.43
CA THR A 105 8.81 5.53 -18.47
C THR A 105 8.63 6.50 -19.61
N ASP A 106 9.67 7.28 -19.87
CA ASP A 106 9.71 8.15 -21.03
C ASP A 106 10.38 7.46 -22.20
N ASN A 107 9.86 7.73 -23.39
CA ASN A 107 10.51 7.29 -24.63
C ASN A 107 11.74 8.16 -24.98
N ILE A 108 12.03 9.20 -24.21
CA ILE A 108 13.04 10.23 -24.49
C ILE A 108 14.02 10.42 -23.31
N GLY A 109 13.57 10.23 -22.06
CA GLY A 109 14.33 10.45 -20.81
C GLY A 109 14.77 9.17 -20.07
N GLU A 110 15.10 9.30 -18.79
CA GLU A 110 15.41 8.17 -17.89
C GLU A 110 14.13 7.70 -17.17
N ASP A 111 13.96 6.39 -16.98
CA ASP A 111 12.83 5.85 -16.20
C ASP A 111 12.83 6.38 -14.75
N GLU A 112 11.74 7.03 -14.36
CA GLU A 112 11.55 7.58 -13.03
C GLU A 112 10.79 6.61 -12.11
N LYS A 113 11.32 6.41 -10.90
CA LYS A 113 10.81 5.39 -9.97
C LYS A 113 10.69 5.93 -8.56
N ALA A 114 9.54 5.68 -7.93
CA ALA A 114 9.26 6.12 -6.57
C ALA A 114 8.72 5.00 -5.69
N TRP A 115 9.02 5.08 -4.39
CA TRP A 115 8.47 4.20 -3.37
C TRP A 115 7.86 5.00 -2.22
N GLY A 116 6.65 4.61 -1.82
CA GLY A 116 5.96 5.08 -0.62
C GLY A 116 5.80 3.97 0.41
N HIS A 117 5.99 4.27 1.69
CA HIS A 117 5.82 3.29 2.77
C HIS A 117 5.14 3.88 4.01
N LEU A 118 4.26 3.10 4.62
CA LEU A 118 3.68 3.36 5.94
C LEU A 118 3.73 2.09 6.78
N LYS A 119 4.27 2.19 8.00
CA LYS A 119 4.32 1.11 8.97
C LYS A 119 3.39 1.43 10.14
N LEU A 120 2.42 0.57 10.38
CA LEU A 120 1.44 0.64 11.45
C LEU A 120 1.76 -0.43 12.49
N VAL A 121 1.71 -0.06 13.77
CA VAL A 121 2.04 -0.95 14.88
C VAL A 121 0.89 -0.98 15.87
N GLY A 122 0.38 -2.17 16.17
CA GLY A 122 -0.74 -2.40 17.07
C GLY A 122 -2.10 -2.21 16.42
N LYS A 123 -3.07 -3.06 16.80
CA LYS A 123 -4.42 -3.15 16.22
C LYS A 123 -5.08 -1.79 16.00
N ASN A 124 -5.14 -0.95 17.03
CA ASN A 124 -5.84 0.33 16.98
C ASN A 124 -5.22 1.32 15.98
N ASN A 125 -3.91 1.25 15.75
CA ASN A 125 -3.24 2.09 14.76
C ASN A 125 -3.33 1.50 13.35
N MET A 126 -3.61 0.19 13.23
CA MET A 126 -3.82 -0.45 11.93
C MET A 126 -5.17 -0.10 11.33
N LEU A 127 -6.22 -0.01 12.14
CA LEU A 127 -7.60 0.22 11.68
C LEU A 127 -7.82 1.65 11.16
N GLY A 128 -8.79 1.79 10.26
CA GLY A 128 -9.21 3.07 9.70
C GLY A 128 -8.57 3.39 8.35
N SER A 129 -8.65 4.66 7.95
CA SER A 129 -8.14 5.15 6.68
C SER A 129 -6.69 5.63 6.79
N HIS A 130 -5.88 5.24 5.81
CA HIS A 130 -4.46 5.55 5.74
C HIS A 130 -4.10 6.11 4.38
N VAL A 131 -3.08 6.98 4.36
CA VAL A 131 -2.55 7.56 3.13
C VAL A 131 -1.06 7.30 3.05
N VAL A 132 -0.61 6.74 1.93
CA VAL A 132 0.81 6.54 1.62
C VAL A 132 1.20 7.47 0.48
N LYS A 133 2.17 8.35 0.72
CA LYS A 133 2.73 9.25 -0.29
C LYS A 133 3.82 8.50 -1.09
N CYS A 134 3.76 8.62 -2.41
CA CYS A 134 4.78 8.17 -3.36
C CYS A 134 5.17 9.38 -4.22
N GLU A 135 6.47 9.60 -4.41
CA GLU A 135 6.97 10.80 -5.08
C GLU A 135 8.37 10.55 -5.65
N SER A 136 8.58 11.00 -6.89
CA SER A 136 9.86 11.19 -7.57
C SER A 136 10.01 12.67 -7.97
N ASP A 137 10.98 12.96 -8.82
CA ASP A 137 11.20 14.30 -9.33
C ASP A 137 10.19 14.70 -10.41
N ASP A 138 9.54 13.74 -11.08
CA ASP A 138 8.60 14.00 -12.20
C ASP A 138 7.14 13.67 -11.83
N PHE A 139 6.89 12.73 -10.91
CA PHE A 139 5.51 12.43 -10.49
C PHE A 139 5.32 12.34 -8.98
N GLY A 140 4.06 12.43 -8.56
CA GLY A 140 3.69 12.24 -7.16
C GLY A 140 2.22 11.93 -6.96
N PHE A 141 1.94 10.89 -6.15
CA PHE A 141 0.58 10.49 -5.81
C PHE A 141 0.41 10.07 -4.34
N LYS A 142 -0.84 10.16 -3.88
CA LYS A 142 -1.30 9.68 -2.59
C LYS A 142 -2.15 8.45 -2.80
N ALA A 143 -1.68 7.30 -2.31
CA ALA A 143 -2.42 6.07 -2.28
C ALA A 143 -3.28 5.99 -1.01
N HIS A 144 -4.58 5.78 -1.19
CA HIS A 144 -5.56 5.68 -0.11
C HIS A 144 -5.86 4.22 0.20
N PHE A 145 -5.80 3.90 1.49
CA PHE A 145 -6.07 2.58 2.03
C PHE A 145 -7.12 2.65 3.12
N THR A 146 -7.95 1.63 3.21
CA THR A 146 -8.83 1.40 4.36
C THR A 146 -8.49 0.04 4.96
N VAL A 147 -8.37 -0.02 6.28
CA VAL A 147 -8.14 -1.25 7.03
C VAL A 147 -9.28 -1.45 8.02
N GLU A 148 -9.92 -2.60 7.93
CA GLU A 148 -11.07 -2.96 8.75
C GLU A 148 -10.88 -4.36 9.37
N GLU A 149 -11.45 -4.55 10.55
CA GLU A 149 -11.57 -5.88 11.15
C GLU A 149 -12.84 -6.54 10.62
N ILE A 150 -12.71 -7.76 10.15
CA ILE A 150 -13.84 -8.54 9.63
C ILE A 150 -14.05 -9.81 10.45
N PRO A 151 -15.29 -10.32 10.55
CA PRO A 151 -15.56 -11.57 11.24
C PRO A 151 -14.79 -12.75 10.63
N PHE A 152 -14.45 -13.72 11.48
CA PHE A 152 -14.00 -15.03 11.03
C PHE A 152 -15.24 -15.88 10.76
N GLU A 153 -15.54 -16.14 9.50
CA GLU A 153 -16.59 -17.08 9.07
C GLU A 153 -16.12 -18.55 9.19
#